data_AF-A0A940WR10-F1
#
_entry.id   AF-A0A940WR10-F1
#
_cell.length_a   1.000
_cell.length_b   1.000
_cell.length_c   1.000
_cell.angle_alpha   90.00
_cell.angle_beta   90.00
_cell.angle_gamma   90.00
#
_symmetry.space_group_name_H-M   'P 1'
#
loop_
_entity.id
_entity.type
_entity.pdbx_description
1 polymer ?
#
loop_
_entity_poly.entity_id
_entity_poly.type
_entity_poly.pdbx_seq_one_letter_code
_entity_poly.pdbx_strand_id
1 'polypeptide(L)'
;MAQHEEPYGKTRRGSLAGRLTLLAALVAAGIGLNPAAAHADTWRTATAQAWGQTQATASAAAQSNARAALTSLASQLGEVCTNVTSSATLVYVVPSGGGYQYSGTATGLCAPPPPPPSYTVSRTATARGEGSTSGAAQQNGEAAARSAILAAGGDCTNYQTTAVTYVYRTPPGDWYIYDVTVSALCVQ
;
A
#
# COMPACT_ATOMS: atom_id res chain seq x y z
N MET A 1 17.12 -76.03 -23.95
CA MET A 1 18.38 -75.89 -24.72
C MET A 1 18.50 -74.41 -25.00
N ALA A 2 19.09 -73.62 -24.09
CA ALA A 2 20.53 -73.28 -24.04
C ALA A 2 21.02 -72.66 -25.36
N GLN A 3 21.80 -71.59 -25.45
CA GLN A 3 22.34 -70.53 -24.58
C GLN A 3 23.14 -69.63 -25.56
N HIS A 4 23.17 -68.31 -25.40
CA HIS A 4 24.21 -67.41 -25.92
C HIS A 4 23.94 -65.99 -25.40
N GLU A 5 24.85 -65.16 -24.92
CA GLU A 5 26.17 -65.23 -24.30
C GLU A 5 26.30 -63.86 -23.55
N GLU A 6 27.00 -63.87 -22.42
CA GLU A 6 27.31 -62.78 -21.46
C GLU A 6 28.26 -61.67 -22.03
N PRO A 7 28.85 -60.69 -21.28
CA PRO A 7 28.51 -59.97 -20.03
C PRO A 7 28.86 -58.44 -20.02
N TYR A 8 28.71 -57.81 -18.84
CA TYR A 8 29.63 -56.82 -18.19
C TYR A 8 29.30 -55.31 -18.19
N GLY A 9 29.18 -54.73 -16.98
CA GLY A 9 29.44 -53.31 -16.72
C GLY A 9 28.58 -52.60 -15.66
N LYS A 10 28.94 -52.70 -14.38
CA LYS A 10 28.39 -51.91 -13.24
C LYS A 10 28.79 -50.42 -13.33
N THR A 11 27.89 -49.48 -13.02
CA THR A 11 28.16 -48.39 -12.05
C THR A 11 26.89 -47.71 -11.53
N ARG A 12 26.89 -47.43 -10.22
CA ARG A 12 25.79 -46.88 -9.40
C ARG A 12 25.67 -45.36 -9.58
N ARG A 13 24.46 -44.81 -9.57
CA ARG A 13 24.16 -43.53 -8.92
C ARG A 13 22.80 -43.59 -8.22
N GLY A 14 22.88 -43.56 -6.89
CA GLY A 14 21.74 -43.59 -5.99
C GLY A 14 20.90 -42.32 -6.11
N SER A 15 19.59 -42.53 -6.05
CA SER A 15 18.55 -41.52 -5.90
C SER A 15 18.81 -40.68 -4.66
N LEU A 16 18.95 -39.36 -4.85
CA LEU A 16 19.03 -38.33 -3.79
C LEU A 16 17.66 -38.10 -3.12
N ALA A 17 17.00 -39.20 -2.73
CA ALA A 17 15.89 -39.21 -1.80
C ALA A 17 16.48 -39.22 -0.38
N GLY A 18 16.77 -38.05 0.16
CA GLY A 18 17.40 -37.97 1.47
C GLY A 18 17.46 -36.57 2.04
N ARG A 19 16.45 -36.27 2.86
CA ARG A 19 16.54 -35.39 4.03
C ARG A 19 16.56 -33.89 3.77
N LEU A 20 15.40 -33.25 3.95
CA LEU A 20 15.29 -32.02 4.73
C LEU A 20 13.82 -31.71 5.05
N THR A 21 13.32 -32.37 6.09
CA THR A 21 12.18 -31.91 6.89
C THR A 21 12.75 -31.21 8.11
N LEU A 22 12.39 -29.94 8.34
CA LEU A 22 12.25 -29.38 9.69
C LEU A 22 11.45 -28.07 9.65
N LEU A 23 10.32 -28.13 10.37
CA LEU A 23 9.43 -27.02 10.69
C LEU A 23 10.11 -26.01 11.61
N ALA A 24 9.77 -24.73 11.45
CA ALA A 24 9.72 -23.77 12.55
C ALA A 24 8.48 -22.89 12.38
N ALA A 25 7.51 -23.10 13.27
CA ALA A 25 6.38 -22.22 13.50
C ALA A 25 6.84 -21.05 14.39
N LEU A 26 6.45 -19.82 14.05
CA LEU A 26 6.54 -18.66 14.92
C LEU A 26 5.20 -17.93 14.88
N VAL A 27 4.46 -18.03 15.97
CA VAL A 27 3.17 -17.39 16.22
C VAL A 27 3.39 -16.11 17.04
N ALA A 28 2.77 -15.03 16.57
CA ALA A 28 2.30 -13.83 17.26
C ALA A 28 3.28 -12.94 18.05
N ALA A 29 3.48 -11.73 17.54
CA ALA A 29 3.18 -10.49 18.27
C ALA A 29 2.97 -9.35 17.27
N GLY A 30 1.75 -8.82 17.24
CA GLY A 30 1.47 -7.54 16.59
C GLY A 30 2.24 -6.45 17.29
N ILE A 31 3.33 -6.00 16.67
CA ILE A 31 3.94 -4.71 16.94
C ILE A 31 3.80 -3.97 15.62
N GLY A 32 2.95 -2.95 15.61
CA GLY A 32 2.74 -2.02 14.50
C GLY A 32 3.97 -1.16 14.26
N LEU A 33 5.09 -1.80 13.93
CA LEU A 33 6.12 -1.17 13.14
C LEU A 33 5.65 -1.38 11.70
N ASN A 34 4.87 -0.44 11.18
CA ASN A 34 4.82 -0.29 9.73
C ASN A 34 6.29 -0.13 9.33
N PRO A 35 6.91 -1.09 8.61
CA PRO A 35 8.03 -0.65 7.82
C PRO A 35 7.38 0.43 6.94
N ALA A 36 7.80 1.68 7.11
CA ALA A 36 7.98 2.48 5.92
C ALA A 36 8.89 1.61 5.08
N ALA A 37 8.30 0.78 4.22
CA ALA A 37 9.04 0.13 3.18
C ALA A 37 9.67 1.33 2.48
N ALA A 38 10.98 1.49 2.68
CA ALA A 38 11.77 2.36 1.87
C ALA A 38 11.59 1.76 0.47
N HIS A 39 10.56 2.21 -0.22
CA HIS A 39 10.24 1.77 -1.56
C HIS A 39 11.35 2.34 -2.41
N ALA A 40 12.41 1.55 -2.57
CA ALA A 40 13.53 1.93 -3.39
C ALA A 40 13.00 2.09 -4.81
N ASP A 41 13.18 3.28 -5.37
CA ASP A 41 12.89 3.56 -6.76
C ASP A 41 13.56 2.47 -7.62
N THR A 42 12.73 1.69 -8.31
CA THR A 42 13.21 0.59 -9.15
C THR A 42 13.36 1.09 -10.57
N TRP A 43 14.56 0.97 -11.13
CA TRP A 43 14.78 1.27 -12.54
C TRP A 43 14.06 0.25 -13.42
N ARG A 44 13.13 0.71 -14.27
CA ARG A 44 12.40 -0.14 -15.21
C ARG A 44 12.66 0.29 -16.64
N THR A 45 12.58 -0.68 -17.54
CA THR A 45 12.66 -0.46 -18.98
C THR A 45 11.52 -1.19 -19.69
N ALA A 46 11.00 -0.59 -20.74
CA ALA A 46 10.07 -1.22 -21.66
C ALA A 46 10.43 -0.87 -23.10
N THR A 47 10.14 -1.79 -24.02
CA THR A 47 10.39 -1.59 -25.44
C THR A 47 9.10 -1.80 -26.23
N ALA A 48 8.96 -1.08 -27.34
CA ALA A 48 7.86 -1.26 -28.26
C ALA A 48 8.28 -0.88 -29.67
N GLN A 49 7.63 -1.44 -30.67
CA GLN A 49 7.91 -1.11 -32.07
C GLN A 49 6.79 -0.25 -32.66
N ALA A 50 7.14 0.51 -33.69
CA ALA A 50 6.17 1.21 -34.51
C ALA A 50 6.65 1.31 -35.96
N TRP A 51 5.66 1.44 -36.85
CA TRP A 51 5.84 1.68 -38.27
C TRP A 51 5.28 3.06 -38.63
N GLY A 52 5.88 3.71 -39.61
CA GLY A 52 5.39 4.98 -40.14
C GLY A 52 5.89 5.24 -41.56
N GLN A 53 5.18 6.08 -42.30
CA GLN A 53 5.58 6.43 -43.67
C GLN A 53 6.82 7.33 -43.72
N THR A 54 7.09 8.08 -42.63
CA THR A 54 8.29 8.92 -42.50
C THR A 54 9.11 8.52 -41.29
N GLN A 55 10.42 8.80 -41.30
CA GLN A 55 11.29 8.54 -40.15
C GLN A 55 10.79 9.23 -38.87
N ALA A 56 10.36 10.49 -39.00
CA ALA A 56 9.87 11.28 -37.87
C ALA A 56 8.60 10.66 -37.25
N THR A 57 7.64 10.24 -38.07
CA THR A 57 6.39 9.63 -37.58
C THR A 57 6.63 8.25 -36.96
N ALA A 58 7.45 7.41 -37.59
CA ALA A 58 7.78 6.09 -37.08
C ALA A 58 8.57 6.14 -35.75
N SER A 59 9.57 7.04 -35.66
CA SER A 59 10.37 7.20 -34.44
C SER A 59 9.56 7.78 -33.28
N ALA A 60 8.73 8.81 -33.52
CA ALA A 60 7.85 9.37 -32.50
C ALA A 60 6.82 8.35 -32.00
N ALA A 61 6.21 7.58 -32.92
CA ALA A 61 5.28 6.51 -32.57
C ALA A 61 5.96 5.41 -31.73
N ALA A 62 7.19 5.02 -32.08
CA ALA A 62 7.94 4.01 -31.34
C ALA A 62 8.26 4.48 -29.91
N GLN A 63 8.68 5.73 -29.73
CA GLN A 63 8.91 6.32 -28.40
C GLN A 63 7.62 6.38 -27.59
N SER A 64 6.51 6.80 -28.20
CA SER A 64 5.20 6.86 -27.54
C SER A 64 4.73 5.47 -27.10
N ASN A 65 4.83 4.47 -27.97
CA ASN A 65 4.47 3.08 -27.65
C ASN A 65 5.34 2.53 -26.52
N ALA A 66 6.64 2.84 -26.51
CA ALA A 66 7.54 2.39 -25.45
C ALA A 66 7.19 3.03 -24.09
N ARG A 67 6.82 4.33 -24.08
CA ARG A 67 6.32 4.99 -22.87
C ARG A 67 5.01 4.35 -22.38
N ALA A 68 4.07 4.08 -23.28
CA ALA A 68 2.83 3.41 -22.94
C ALA A 68 3.06 2.00 -22.37
N ALA A 69 4.00 1.24 -22.95
CA ALA A 69 4.40 -0.06 -22.43
C ALA A 69 5.01 0.03 -21.02
N LEU A 70 5.86 1.04 -20.76
CA LEU A 70 6.43 1.28 -19.44
C LEU A 70 5.36 1.64 -18.41
N THR A 71 4.41 2.52 -18.77
CA THR A 71 3.28 2.89 -17.90
C THR A 71 2.38 1.68 -17.63
N SER A 72 2.10 0.86 -18.64
CA SER A 72 1.33 -0.38 -18.45
C SER A 72 2.03 -1.34 -17.48
N LEU A 73 3.34 -1.53 -17.62
CA LEU A 73 4.14 -2.36 -16.72
C LEU A 73 4.09 -1.83 -15.29
N ALA A 74 4.26 -0.53 -15.10
CA ALA A 74 4.18 0.12 -13.79
C ALA A 74 2.81 -0.08 -13.15
N SER A 75 1.73 0.11 -13.92
CA SER A 75 0.37 -0.05 -13.42
C SER A 75 0.05 -1.49 -12.97
N GLN A 76 0.56 -2.51 -13.67
CA GLN A 76 0.40 -3.92 -13.28
C GLN A 76 1.07 -4.24 -11.94
N LEU A 77 2.07 -3.43 -11.56
CA LEU A 77 2.85 -3.59 -10.34
C LEU A 77 2.44 -2.60 -9.25
N GLY A 78 1.41 -1.77 -9.51
CA GLY A 78 0.95 -0.75 -8.56
C GLY A 78 1.94 0.39 -8.37
N GLU A 79 2.77 0.68 -9.38
CA GLU A 79 3.81 1.71 -9.33
C GLU A 79 3.55 2.85 -10.32
N VAL A 80 4.18 3.99 -10.07
CA VAL A 80 4.23 5.14 -10.96
C VAL A 80 5.69 5.41 -11.32
N CYS A 81 5.97 5.54 -12.63
CA CYS A 81 7.31 5.85 -13.11
C CYS A 81 7.51 7.37 -13.29
N THR A 82 8.64 7.87 -12.80
CA THR A 82 9.10 9.26 -12.96
C THR A 82 10.43 9.31 -13.71
N ASN A 83 10.86 10.51 -14.12
CA ASN A 83 12.09 10.73 -14.87
C ASN A 83 12.21 9.85 -16.14
N VAL A 84 11.06 9.61 -16.79
CA VAL A 84 10.98 8.71 -17.94
C VAL A 84 11.72 9.31 -19.13
N THR A 85 12.76 8.62 -19.57
CA THR A 85 13.49 8.94 -20.80
C THR A 85 13.11 7.92 -21.86
N SER A 86 12.94 8.37 -23.11
CA SER A 86 12.64 7.49 -24.24
C SER A 86 13.55 7.77 -25.41
N SER A 87 13.97 6.71 -26.09
CA SER A 87 14.74 6.76 -27.33
C SER A 87 14.09 5.86 -28.36
N ALA A 88 14.44 6.06 -29.63
CA ALA A 88 14.05 5.13 -30.70
C ALA A 88 15.21 4.90 -31.65
N THR A 89 15.36 3.65 -32.07
CA THR A 89 16.40 3.20 -33.00
C THR A 89 15.73 2.67 -34.26
N LEU A 90 16.25 3.08 -35.42
CA LEU A 90 15.79 2.58 -36.72
C LEU A 90 16.09 1.08 -36.82
N VAL A 91 15.07 0.28 -37.07
CA VAL A 91 15.18 -1.18 -37.21
C VAL A 91 15.24 -1.56 -38.69
N TYR A 92 14.38 -0.96 -39.50
CA TYR A 92 14.22 -1.34 -40.90
C TYR A 92 13.66 -0.20 -41.75
N VAL A 93 14.11 -0.14 -43.01
CA VAL A 93 13.59 0.76 -44.04
C VAL A 93 13.07 -0.10 -45.18
N VAL A 94 11.82 0.10 -45.60
CA VAL A 94 11.25 -0.64 -46.71
C VAL A 94 11.97 -0.25 -48.01
N PRO A 95 12.59 -1.20 -48.73
CA PRO A 95 13.13 -0.95 -50.06
C PRO A 95 11.98 -0.50 -50.96
N SER A 96 12.15 0.63 -51.68
CA SER A 96 11.12 1.41 -52.42
C SER A 96 10.45 2.58 -51.68
N GLY A 97 10.83 2.87 -50.43
CA GLY A 97 10.31 4.04 -49.71
C GLY A 97 8.93 3.82 -49.09
N GLY A 98 8.51 2.56 -48.92
CA GLY A 98 7.21 2.19 -48.34
C GLY A 98 7.06 2.43 -46.83
N GLY A 99 8.10 2.93 -46.15
CA GLY A 99 8.05 3.32 -44.74
C GLY A 99 9.28 2.93 -43.93
N TYR A 100 9.22 3.24 -42.64
CA TYR A 100 10.27 3.05 -41.66
C TYR A 100 9.72 2.33 -40.43
N GLN A 101 10.48 1.38 -39.92
CA GLN A 101 10.21 0.70 -38.65
C GLN A 101 11.23 1.16 -37.61
N TYR A 102 10.74 1.57 -36.45
CA TYR A 102 11.56 1.94 -35.30
C TYR A 102 11.23 1.06 -34.10
N SER A 103 12.25 0.79 -33.29
CA SER A 103 12.12 0.22 -31.95
C SER A 103 12.35 1.32 -30.93
N GLY A 104 11.35 1.61 -30.12
CA GLY A 104 11.41 2.53 -29.01
C GLY A 104 11.79 1.81 -27.72
N THR A 105 12.54 2.49 -26.88
CA THR A 105 12.87 2.07 -25.51
C THR A 105 12.50 3.21 -24.58
N ALA A 106 11.80 2.91 -23.49
CA ALA A 106 11.50 3.87 -22.43
C ALA A 106 12.01 3.32 -21.09
N THR A 107 12.75 4.14 -20.36
CA THR A 107 13.30 3.83 -19.04
C THR A 107 12.90 4.88 -18.02
N GLY A 108 12.64 4.48 -16.79
CA GLY A 108 12.35 5.42 -15.70
C GLY A 108 12.53 4.78 -14.33
N LEU A 109 12.47 5.63 -13.30
CA LEU A 109 12.45 5.23 -11.90
C LEU A 109 11.01 5.03 -11.47
N CYS A 110 10.65 3.83 -11.03
CA CYS A 110 9.28 3.48 -10.68
C CYS A 110 9.19 3.09 -9.21
N ALA A 111 8.19 3.62 -8.54
CA ALA A 111 7.91 3.32 -7.14
C ALA A 111 6.40 3.29 -6.91
N PRO A 112 5.92 2.57 -5.89
CA PRO A 112 4.55 2.69 -5.43
C PRO A 112 4.19 4.15 -5.15
N PRO A 113 2.94 4.57 -5.46
CA PRO A 113 2.51 5.91 -5.14
C PRO A 113 2.61 6.14 -3.63
N PRO A 114 3.00 7.34 -3.19
CA PRO A 114 3.02 7.66 -1.78
C PRO A 114 1.61 7.47 -1.20
N PRO A 115 1.49 7.01 0.06
CA PRO A 115 0.20 6.95 0.71
C PRO A 115 -0.44 8.34 0.72
N PRO A 116 -1.79 8.43 0.63
CA PRO A 116 -2.47 9.71 0.72
C PRO A 116 -2.09 10.44 2.01
N PRO A 117 -1.98 11.78 1.98
CA PRO A 117 -1.66 12.55 3.17
C PRO A 117 -2.77 12.35 4.21
N SER A 118 -2.43 11.74 5.35
CA SER A 118 -3.30 11.74 6.51
C SER A 118 -3.15 13.08 7.23
N TYR A 119 -4.27 13.74 7.50
CA TYR A 119 -4.31 14.94 8.31
C TYR A 119 -5.08 14.66 9.59
N THR A 120 -4.59 15.20 10.70
CA THR A 120 -5.28 15.13 11.98
C THR A 120 -6.18 16.36 12.14
N VAL A 121 -7.42 16.12 12.54
CA VAL A 121 -8.41 17.16 12.84
C VAL A 121 -8.75 17.09 14.32
N SER A 122 -8.74 18.24 14.99
CA SER A 122 -9.23 18.32 16.36
C SER A 122 -10.75 18.22 16.39
N ARG A 123 -11.26 17.36 17.26
CA ARG A 123 -12.69 17.24 17.54
C ARG A 123 -12.96 17.46 19.00
N THR A 124 -14.12 18.02 19.29
CA THR A 124 -14.55 18.28 20.66
C THR A 124 -16.04 17.98 20.76
N ALA A 125 -16.43 17.28 21.82
CA ALA A 125 -17.83 17.01 22.12
C ALA A 125 -18.09 17.29 23.59
N THR A 126 -19.29 17.79 23.87
CA THR A 126 -19.80 17.92 25.23
C THR A 126 -20.97 16.98 25.41
N ALA A 127 -20.96 16.20 26.48
CA ALA A 127 -22.06 15.31 26.81
C ALA A 127 -22.42 15.43 28.29
N ARG A 128 -23.70 15.17 28.57
CA ARG A 128 -24.23 15.16 29.93
C ARG A 128 -24.00 13.81 30.56
N GLY A 129 -23.38 13.82 31.74
CA GLY A 129 -23.16 12.67 32.58
C GLY A 129 -23.97 12.75 33.85
N GLU A 130 -24.53 11.61 34.23
CA GLU A 130 -25.41 11.50 35.40
C GLU A 130 -24.95 10.34 36.28
N GLY A 131 -25.01 10.49 37.60
CA GLY A 131 -24.63 9.41 38.51
C GLY A 131 -24.90 9.70 39.98
N SER A 132 -24.91 8.64 40.79
CA SER A 132 -25.14 8.74 42.23
C SER A 132 -24.00 9.40 43.01
N THR A 133 -22.84 9.57 42.37
CA THR A 133 -21.70 10.34 42.89
C THR A 133 -21.20 11.31 41.82
N SER A 134 -20.52 12.38 42.24
CA SER A 134 -19.92 13.34 41.31
C SER A 134 -18.91 12.69 40.37
N GLY A 135 -18.07 11.77 40.87
CA GLY A 135 -17.11 11.03 40.06
C GLY A 135 -17.78 10.14 39.01
N ALA A 136 -18.86 9.43 39.38
CA ALA A 136 -19.60 8.60 38.43
C ALA A 136 -20.28 9.45 37.34
N ALA A 137 -20.88 10.59 37.71
CA ALA A 137 -21.49 11.49 36.76
C ALA A 137 -20.46 12.05 35.76
N GLN A 138 -19.28 12.45 36.23
CA GLN A 138 -18.20 12.92 35.35
C GLN A 138 -17.71 11.82 34.40
N GLN A 139 -17.46 10.60 34.90
CA GLN A 139 -17.03 9.47 34.06
C GLN A 139 -18.07 9.10 32.99
N ASN A 140 -19.36 9.12 33.36
CA ASN A 140 -20.45 8.87 32.42
C ASN A 140 -20.51 9.96 31.33
N GLY A 141 -20.30 11.22 31.71
CA GLY A 141 -20.21 12.34 30.76
C GLY A 141 -19.00 12.24 29.84
N GLU A 142 -17.83 11.88 30.36
CA GLU A 142 -16.63 11.62 29.56
C GLU A 142 -16.85 10.49 28.56
N ALA A 143 -17.41 9.37 29.00
CA ALA A 143 -17.68 8.23 28.13
C ALA A 143 -18.67 8.59 27.01
N ALA A 144 -19.72 9.35 27.32
CA ALA A 144 -20.68 9.83 26.34
C ALA A 144 -20.08 10.86 25.37
N ALA A 145 -19.21 11.76 25.83
CA ALA A 145 -18.53 12.72 24.97
C ALA A 145 -17.53 12.00 24.03
N ARG A 146 -16.83 10.98 24.54
CA ARG A 146 -15.94 10.13 23.72
C ARG A 146 -16.72 9.37 22.67
N SER A 147 -17.86 8.77 23.02
CA SER A 147 -18.69 8.06 22.05
C SER A 147 -19.24 9.00 20.96
N ALA A 148 -19.58 10.24 21.31
CA ALA A 148 -19.98 11.25 20.34
C ALA A 148 -18.86 11.64 19.35
N ILE A 149 -17.60 11.74 19.82
CA ILE A 149 -16.44 11.97 18.95
C ILE A 149 -16.22 10.79 18.00
N LEU A 150 -16.30 9.56 18.51
CA LEU A 150 -16.14 8.33 17.72
C LEU A 150 -17.26 8.16 16.69
N ALA A 151 -18.50 8.53 17.03
CA ALA A 151 -19.66 8.44 16.14
C ALA A 151 -19.53 9.31 14.88
N ALA A 152 -18.74 10.39 14.93
CA ALA A 152 -18.47 11.25 13.78
C ALA A 152 -17.42 10.65 12.81
N GLY A 153 -16.89 9.45 13.08
CA GLY A 153 -16.00 8.68 12.21
C GLY A 153 -14.53 9.11 12.23
N GLY A 154 -13.62 8.19 11.91
CA GLY A 154 -12.17 8.41 11.92
C GLY A 154 -11.48 7.81 13.15
N ASP A 155 -10.18 7.54 13.03
CA ASP A 155 -9.37 7.01 14.12
C ASP A 155 -8.91 8.17 15.02
N CYS A 156 -9.52 8.26 16.19
CA CYS A 156 -9.28 9.33 17.15
C CYS A 156 -8.37 8.88 18.30
N THR A 157 -7.37 9.70 18.64
CA THR A 157 -6.41 9.48 19.73
C THR A 157 -6.25 10.74 20.57
N ASN A 158 -5.44 10.66 21.64
CA ASN A 158 -5.16 11.79 22.54
C ASN A 158 -6.41 12.42 23.17
N TYR A 159 -7.34 11.57 23.63
CA TYR A 159 -8.52 12.01 24.35
C TYR A 159 -8.14 12.74 25.64
N GLN A 160 -8.66 13.95 25.80
CA GLN A 160 -8.47 14.76 26.99
C GLN A 160 -9.79 15.39 27.40
N THR A 161 -10.10 15.33 28.69
CA THR A 161 -11.21 16.10 29.26
C THR A 161 -10.76 17.55 29.41
N THR A 162 -11.40 18.45 28.68
CA THR A 162 -11.02 19.87 28.63
C THR A 162 -11.88 20.74 29.54
N ALA A 163 -13.11 20.32 29.84
CA ALA A 163 -13.97 21.01 30.79
C ALA A 163 -14.92 20.04 31.50
N VAL A 164 -15.19 20.34 32.77
CA VAL A 164 -16.20 19.66 33.59
C VAL A 164 -17.03 20.73 34.27
N THR A 165 -18.31 20.82 33.91
CA THR A 165 -19.23 21.85 34.42
C THR A 165 -20.28 21.17 35.28
N TYR A 166 -20.36 21.55 36.55
CA TYR A 166 -21.47 21.13 37.41
C TYR A 166 -22.75 21.79 36.93
N VAL A 167 -23.79 21.01 36.63
CA VAL A 167 -25.08 21.53 36.18
C VAL A 167 -25.99 21.71 37.39
N TYR A 168 -26.38 20.60 38.03
CA TYR A 168 -27.18 20.61 39.26
C TYR A 168 -27.22 19.21 39.90
N ARG A 169 -27.81 19.13 41.10
CA ARG A 169 -28.10 17.90 41.84
C ARG A 169 -29.60 17.77 41.99
N THR A 170 -30.17 16.60 41.70
CA THR A 170 -31.62 16.38 41.82
C THR A 170 -32.03 16.34 43.29
N PRO A 171 -33.10 17.03 43.72
CA PRO A 171 -33.70 16.83 45.05
C PRO A 171 -34.32 15.42 45.13
N PRO A 172 -34.10 14.64 46.22
CA PRO A 172 -33.56 14.99 47.53
C PRO A 172 -32.02 14.89 47.69
N GLY A 173 -31.28 14.70 46.60
CA GLY A 173 -29.82 14.72 46.58
C GLY A 173 -29.19 13.48 45.93
N ASP A 174 -29.98 12.58 45.36
CA ASP A 174 -29.45 11.25 45.03
C ASP A 174 -28.61 11.23 43.74
N TRP A 175 -28.70 12.26 42.89
CA TRP A 175 -28.06 12.25 41.57
C TRP A 175 -27.32 13.56 41.26
N TYR A 176 -26.10 13.42 40.75
CA TYR A 176 -25.25 14.50 40.27
C TYR A 176 -25.31 14.55 38.75
N ILE A 177 -25.40 15.76 38.20
CA ILE A 177 -25.43 16.00 36.75
C ILE A 177 -24.30 16.96 36.39
N TYR A 178 -23.44 16.52 35.47
CA TYR A 178 -22.30 17.28 34.94
C TYR A 178 -22.37 17.32 33.41
N ASP A 179 -22.01 18.47 32.83
CA ASP A 179 -21.69 18.56 31.42
C ASP A 179 -20.18 18.46 31.27
N VAL A 180 -19.72 17.46 30.51
CA VAL A 180 -18.29 17.14 30.36
C VAL A 180 -17.89 17.30 28.91
N THR A 181 -16.83 18.08 28.68
CA THR A 181 -16.26 18.34 27.37
C THR A 181 -14.98 17.54 27.20
N VAL A 182 -14.91 16.78 26.12
CA VAL A 182 -13.73 16.00 25.74
C VAL A 182 -13.25 16.47 24.37
N SER A 183 -11.94 16.57 24.20
CA SER A 183 -11.29 16.78 22.90
C SER A 183 -10.42 15.60 22.50
N ALA A 184 -10.28 15.37 21.19
CA ALA A 184 -9.40 14.36 20.62
C ALA A 184 -8.83 14.82 19.27
N LEU A 185 -7.78 14.15 18.80
CA LEU A 185 -7.23 14.32 17.45
C LEU A 185 -7.62 13.10 16.60
N CYS A 186 -8.34 13.33 15.51
CA CYS A 186 -8.88 12.29 14.65
C CYS A 186 -8.21 12.32 13.27
N VAL A 187 -7.84 11.16 12.75
CA VAL A 187 -7.33 11.01 11.38
C VAL A 187 -8.51 10.87 10.42
N GLN A 188 -8.48 11.63 9.32
CA GLN A 188 -9.45 11.53 8.21
C GLN A 188 -8.84 10.88 6.98
#